data_AF-A0A7Z9UCE3-F1
#
_entry.id   AF-A0A7Z9UCE3-F1
#
_cell.length_a   1.000
_cell.length_b   1.000
_cell.length_c   1.000
_cell.angle_alpha   90.00
_cell.angle_beta   90.00
_cell.angle_gamma   90.00
#
_symmetry.space_group_name_H-M   'P 1'
#
loop_
_entity.id
_entity.type
_entity.pdbx_description
1 polymer ?
#
loop_
_entity_poly.entity_id
_entity_poly.type
_entity_poly.pdbx_seq_one_letter_code
_entity_poly.pdbx_strand_id
1 'polypeptide(L)'
;MNKGRERGQIPFPDLRKKKNNDWSAEDEKLFNVLRQWRNEESERRGVDPSRVLSNRQLKKVARKRPSSSESLASVEGLEAWKVEEFGAKLVELVGQG
;
A
#
# COMPACT_ATOMS: atom_id res chain seq x y z
N MET A 1 -49.88 -3.95 -38.51
CA MET A 1 -50.04 -3.64 -37.08
C MET A 1 -49.01 -4.41 -36.24
N ASN A 2 -48.38 -3.71 -35.28
CA ASN A 2 -47.69 -4.15 -34.03
C ASN A 2 -46.67 -5.31 -34.07
N LYS A 3 -45.37 -5.05 -33.89
CA LYS A 3 -44.58 -4.62 -32.69
C LYS A 3 -44.02 -5.82 -31.89
N GLY A 4 -42.69 -5.88 -31.79
CA GLY A 4 -41.96 -6.74 -30.85
C GLY A 4 -40.78 -7.44 -31.53
N ARG A 5 -39.52 -7.31 -31.11
CA ARG A 5 -38.95 -6.67 -29.93
C ARG A 5 -37.55 -6.21 -30.37
N GLU A 6 -37.29 -4.92 -30.21
CA GLU A 6 -35.94 -4.38 -30.29
C GLU A 6 -35.12 -5.12 -29.23
N ARG A 7 -34.21 -5.98 -29.66
CA ARG A 7 -33.25 -6.61 -28.76
C ARG A 7 -32.38 -5.49 -28.23
N GLY A 8 -32.76 -4.98 -27.06
CA GLY A 8 -32.06 -3.93 -26.36
C GLY A 8 -30.58 -4.28 -26.33
N GLN A 9 -29.78 -3.44 -26.97
CA GLN A 9 -28.37 -3.33 -26.62
C GLN A 9 -28.36 -3.03 -25.13
N ILE A 10 -27.99 -4.02 -24.34
CA ILE A 10 -27.64 -3.79 -22.95
C ILE A 10 -26.31 -3.04 -23.06
N PRO A 11 -26.22 -1.74 -22.71
CA PRO A 11 -24.91 -1.13 -22.62
C PRO A 11 -24.16 -1.88 -21.53
N PHE A 12 -23.02 -2.48 -21.87
CA PHE A 12 -22.11 -2.97 -20.85
C PHE A 12 -21.80 -1.79 -19.94
N PRO A 13 -22.08 -1.86 -18.63
CA PRO A 13 -21.66 -0.81 -17.72
C PRO A 13 -20.16 -0.65 -17.91
N ASP A 14 -19.69 0.58 -18.14
CA ASP A 14 -18.27 0.85 -18.28
C ASP A 14 -17.57 0.47 -16.96
N LEU A 15 -17.02 -0.76 -16.92
CA LEU A 15 -16.27 -1.28 -15.78
C LEU A 15 -14.90 -0.61 -15.67
N ARG A 16 -14.56 0.35 -16.54
CA ARG A 16 -13.40 1.21 -16.35
C ARG A 16 -13.78 2.38 -15.45
N LYS A 17 -14.17 2.07 -14.21
CA LYS A 17 -13.73 2.96 -13.13
C LYS A 17 -12.20 2.90 -13.10
N LYS A 18 -11.56 3.76 -13.89
CA LYS A 18 -10.20 4.22 -13.65
C LYS A 18 -10.17 4.62 -12.18
N LYS A 19 -9.66 3.75 -11.31
CA LYS A 19 -9.20 4.20 -10.01
C LYS A 19 -7.99 5.05 -10.32
N ASN A 20 -8.24 6.35 -10.39
CA ASN A 20 -7.21 7.36 -10.37
C ASN A 20 -6.23 6.96 -9.27
N ASN A 21 -4.94 6.98 -9.62
CA ASN A 21 -3.86 6.66 -8.72
C ASN A 21 -3.92 7.68 -7.57
N ASP A 22 -4.63 7.36 -6.47
CA ASP A 22 -4.67 8.10 -5.20
C ASP A 22 -3.29 8.02 -4.53
N TRP A 23 -2.29 8.54 -5.21
CA TRP A 23 -0.89 8.49 -4.82
C TRP A 23 -0.37 9.90 -4.93
N SER A 24 -0.32 10.59 -3.79
CA SER A 24 0.15 11.98 -3.75
C SER A 24 1.68 12.05 -3.84
N ALA A 25 2.21 13.26 -4.02
CA ALA A 25 3.65 13.49 -3.92
C ALA A 25 4.17 13.16 -2.50
N GLU A 26 3.35 13.38 -1.48
CA GLU A 26 3.64 13.03 -0.09
C GLU A 26 3.68 11.50 0.11
N ASP A 27 2.78 10.75 -0.54
CA ASP A 27 2.84 9.28 -0.52
C ASP A 27 4.13 8.77 -1.19
N GLU A 28 4.52 9.38 -2.32
CA GLU A 28 5.77 9.05 -3.02
C GLU A 28 7.00 9.37 -2.16
N LYS A 29 7.03 10.54 -1.52
CA LYS A 29 8.11 10.94 -0.62
C LYS A 29 8.26 9.96 0.53
N LEU A 30 7.17 9.66 1.24
CA LEU A 30 7.19 8.71 2.35
C LEU A 30 7.55 7.29 1.89
N PHE A 31 7.05 6.85 0.73
CA PHE A 31 7.44 5.57 0.14
C PHE A 31 8.94 5.48 -0.11
N ASN A 32 9.57 6.54 -0.63
CA ASN A 32 11.00 6.57 -0.88
C ASN A 32 11.82 6.54 0.41
N VAL A 33 11.39 7.25 1.47
CA VAL A 33 11.99 7.16 2.81
C VAL A 33 11.93 5.72 3.34
N LEU A 34 10.74 5.10 3.30
CA LEU A 34 10.57 3.73 3.77
C LEU A 34 11.35 2.71 2.93
N ARG A 35 11.44 2.94 1.62
CA ARG A 35 12.19 2.07 0.69
C ARG A 35 13.69 2.14 0.95
N GLN A 36 14.23 3.33 1.20
CA GLN A 36 15.63 3.53 1.55
C GLN A 36 15.96 2.80 2.84
N TRP A 37 15.20 3.05 3.91
CA TRP A 37 15.37 2.35 5.18
C TRP A 37 15.30 0.82 5.02
N ARG A 38 14.34 0.31 4.26
CA ARG A 38 14.22 -1.13 4.04
C ARG A 38 15.46 -1.72 3.37
N ASN A 39 16.03 -1.02 2.39
CA ASN A 39 17.23 -1.49 1.72
C ASN A 39 18.41 -1.56 2.71
N GLU A 40 18.63 -0.50 3.49
CA GLU A 40 19.65 -0.46 4.54
C GLU A 40 19.46 -1.59 5.56
N GLU A 41 18.23 -1.80 6.02
CA GLU A 41 17.91 -2.86 6.99
C GLU A 41 18.11 -4.26 6.40
N SER A 42 17.81 -4.44 5.11
CA SER A 42 18.01 -5.70 4.40
C SER A 42 19.49 -6.03 4.21
N GLU A 43 20.30 -5.02 3.90
CA GLU A 43 21.76 -5.14 3.81
C GLU A 43 22.36 -5.47 5.18
N ARG A 44 21.94 -4.75 6.24
CA ARG A 44 22.38 -5.00 7.62
C ARG A 44 22.09 -6.42 8.09
N ARG A 45 20.98 -7.00 7.65
CA ARG A 45 20.57 -8.38 7.99
C ARG A 45 21.07 -9.43 6.99
N GLY A 46 21.65 -9.03 5.85
CA GLY A 46 22.04 -9.95 4.78
C GLY A 46 20.87 -10.71 4.15
N VAL A 47 19.69 -10.09 4.08
CA VAL A 47 18.46 -10.71 3.53
C VAL A 47 17.92 -9.92 2.35
N ASP A 48 17.04 -10.54 1.57
CA ASP A 48 16.33 -9.84 0.50
C ASP A 48 15.42 -8.73 1.08
N PRO A 49 15.33 -7.54 0.44
CA PRO A 49 14.48 -6.45 0.92
C PRO A 49 13.01 -6.84 1.13
N SER A 50 12.46 -7.74 0.30
CA SER A 50 11.08 -8.21 0.45
C SER A 50 10.86 -9.02 1.74
N ARG A 51 11.93 -9.59 2.32
CA ARG A 51 11.88 -10.30 3.60
C ARG A 51 11.76 -9.36 4.79
N VAL A 52 12.24 -8.12 4.65
CA VAL A 52 11.92 -7.02 5.56
C VAL A 52 10.48 -6.58 5.28
N LEU A 53 10.23 -5.87 4.18
CA LEU A 53 8.90 -5.45 3.75
C LEU A 53 8.78 -5.48 2.21
N SER A 54 7.70 -6.09 1.70
CA SER A 54 7.37 -6.03 0.27
C SER A 54 7.00 -4.62 -0.18
N ASN A 55 7.16 -4.31 -1.47
CA ASN A 55 6.71 -3.04 -2.04
C ASN A 55 5.22 -2.78 -1.79
N ARG A 56 4.38 -3.83 -1.77
CA ARG A 56 2.94 -3.70 -1.47
C ARG A 56 2.72 -3.25 -0.03
N GLN A 57 3.47 -3.80 0.92
CA GLN A 57 3.41 -3.39 2.32
C GLN A 57 3.90 -1.94 2.48
N LEU A 58 5.03 -1.57 1.88
CA LEU A 58 5.55 -0.19 1.91
C LEU A 58 4.53 0.82 1.39
N LYS A 59 3.89 0.54 0.24
CA LYS A 59 2.85 1.42 -0.32
C LYS A 59 1.64 1.56 0.61
N LYS A 60 1.25 0.49 1.29
CA LYS A 60 0.14 0.52 2.25
C LYS A 60 0.50 1.34 3.50
N VAL A 61 1.72 1.19 4.02
CA VAL A 61 2.21 1.99 5.14
C VAL A 61 2.27 3.47 4.76
N ALA A 62 2.81 3.80 3.59
CA ALA A 62 2.89 5.18 3.09
C ALA A 62 1.50 5.83 2.98
N ARG A 63 0.51 5.11 2.45
CA ARG A 63 -0.87 5.62 2.36
C ARG A 63 -1.56 5.73 3.72
N LYS A 64 -1.44 4.69 4.56
CA LYS A 64 -2.19 4.59 5.82
C LYS A 64 -1.59 5.47 6.92
N ARG A 65 -0.33 5.89 6.80
CA ARG A 65 0.40 6.74 7.76
C ARG A 65 0.17 6.31 9.22
N PRO A 66 0.45 5.04 9.58
CA PRO A 66 0.21 4.56 10.92
C PRO A 66 1.10 5.28 11.94
N SER A 67 0.47 5.81 12.99
CA SER A 67 1.13 6.54 14.08
C SER A 67 1.44 5.68 15.30
N SER A 68 1.15 4.37 15.23
CA SER A 68 1.37 3.41 16.32
C SER A 68 1.51 1.99 15.77
N SER A 69 2.18 1.11 16.52
CA SER A 69 2.29 -0.32 16.26
C SER A 69 0.92 -0.98 16.07
N GLU A 70 -0.10 -0.54 16.79
CA GLU A 70 -1.46 -1.09 16.69
C GLU A 70 -2.13 -0.72 15.33
N SER A 71 -1.86 0.50 14.84
CA SER A 71 -2.31 0.95 13.52
C SER A 71 -1.54 0.25 12.40
N LEU A 72 -0.25 -0.04 12.61
CA LEU A 72 0.57 -0.88 11.74
C LEU A 72 0.05 -2.33 11.67
N ALA A 73 -0.31 -2.93 12.80
CA ALA A 73 -0.92 -4.27 12.83
C ALA A 73 -2.22 -4.34 12.04
N SER A 74 -2.94 -3.22 11.95
CA SER A 74 -4.13 -3.10 11.11
C SER A 74 -3.82 -2.91 9.61
N VAL A 75 -2.55 -2.89 9.18
CA VAL A 75 -2.16 -2.85 7.76
C VAL A 75 -2.31 -4.24 7.16
N GLU A 76 -3.27 -4.41 6.25
CA GLU A 76 -3.54 -5.69 5.60
C GLU A 76 -2.26 -6.28 4.96
N GLY A 77 -1.95 -7.52 5.35
CA GLY A 77 -0.81 -8.27 4.84
C GLY A 77 0.51 -7.96 5.52
N LEU A 78 0.54 -7.17 6.61
CA LEU A 78 1.72 -7.01 7.46
C LEU A 78 1.65 -8.05 8.60
N GLU A 79 2.65 -8.94 8.66
CA GLU A 79 2.69 -10.00 9.67
C GLU A 79 3.03 -9.44 11.06
N ALA A 80 2.46 -10.03 12.12
CA ALA A 80 2.63 -9.57 13.51
C ALA A 80 4.11 -9.42 13.91
N TRP A 81 4.94 -10.41 13.59
CA TRP A 81 6.37 -10.37 13.90
C TRP A 81 7.10 -9.19 13.24
N LYS A 82 6.66 -8.72 12.06
CA LYS A 82 7.24 -7.53 11.42
C LYS A 82 6.83 -6.26 12.13
N VAL A 83 5.64 -6.22 12.72
CA VAL A 83 5.19 -5.09 13.54
C VAL A 83 5.95 -5.06 14.85
N GLU A 84 6.19 -6.21 15.47
CA GLU A 84 7.02 -6.31 16.68
C GLU A 84 8.46 -5.87 16.41
N GLU A 85 9.04 -6.35 15.32
CA GLU A 85 10.45 -6.13 14.99
C GLU A 85 10.73 -4.74 14.41
N PHE A 86 9.86 -4.25 13.51
CA PHE A 86 10.09 -3.03 12.73
C PHE A 86 9.11 -1.90 13.06
N GLY A 87 8.08 -2.16 13.86
CA GLY A 87 6.97 -1.23 14.02
C GLY A 87 7.38 0.11 14.60
N ALA A 88 8.24 0.12 15.62
CA ALA A 88 8.77 1.35 16.20
C ALA A 88 9.47 2.21 15.15
N LYS A 89 10.33 1.59 14.32
CA LYS A 89 11.07 2.32 13.28
C LYS A 89 10.16 2.81 12.15
N LEU A 90 9.19 2.00 11.75
CA LEU A 90 8.21 2.39 10.73
C LEU A 90 7.36 3.58 11.19
N VAL A 91 6.87 3.60 12.44
CA VAL A 91 6.12 4.74 13.00
C VAL A 91 6.98 6.00 13.05
N GLU A 92 8.24 5.87 13.46
CA GLU A 92 9.20 6.98 13.48
C GLU A 92 9.37 7.61 12.08
N LEU A 93 9.59 6.78 11.05
CA LEU A 93 9.77 7.24 9.67
C LEU A 93 8.49 7.86 9.09
N VAL A 94 7.32 7.33 9.45
CA VAL A 94 6.03 7.91 9.07
C VAL A 94 5.87 9.31 9.68
N GLY A 95 6.34 9.54 10.90
CA GLY A 95 6.30 10.86 11.53
C GLY A 95 7.26 11.90 10.93
N GLN A 96 8.26 11.46 10.16
CA GLN A 96 9.26 12.33 9.52
C GLN A 96 8.92 12.71 8.07
N GLY A 97 8.05 11.93 7.41
CA GLY A 97 7.73 12.02 5.98
C GLY A 97 6.58 12.97 5.66
#